data_AF-A0A948E9T5-F1
#
_entry.id   AF-A0A948E9T5-F1
#
_cell.length_a   1.000
_cell.length_b   1.000
_cell.length_c   1.000
_cell.angle_alpha   90.00
_cell.angle_beta   90.00
_cell.angle_gamma   90.00
#
_symmetry.space_group_name_H-M   'P 1'
#
loop_
_entity.id
_entity.type
_entity.pdbx_description
1 polymer ?
#
loop_
_entity_poly.entity_id
_entity_poly.type
_entity_poly.pdbx_seq_one_letter_code
_entity_poly.pdbx_strand_id
1 'polypeptide(L)'
;MATMLRNEQSSETHLNVVRRHIRLCGLQKGHDSLVAAIQPAYDDLIERHKSTTLKAQQREDALDSIILLDSDLDNAVRTAFEKCKQYDRENQGQPVINNIFPEGKFSAITSVSRNKEPDVVEKLALRIESLGNEHPLYGLAAELKQKVEASRQAIANLYLSITNTRKRKPKKRSPSLR
;
A
#
# COMPACT_ATOMS: atom_id res chain seq x y z
N MET A 1 25.23 -16.98 23.54
CA MET A 1 24.31 -15.81 23.51
C MET A 1 24.81 -14.66 22.61
N ALA A 2 26.12 -14.40 22.47
CA ALA A 2 26.64 -13.33 21.61
C ALA A 2 26.44 -13.52 20.09
N THR A 3 26.17 -14.73 19.61
CA THR A 3 25.95 -15.05 18.19
C THR A 3 24.54 -14.72 17.69
N MET A 4 23.54 -14.64 18.58
CA MET A 4 22.18 -14.26 18.18
C MET A 4 22.01 -12.74 18.04
N LEU A 5 22.74 -11.95 18.82
CA LEU A 5 22.77 -10.48 18.71
C LEU A 5 23.52 -9.97 17.46
N ARG A 6 24.39 -10.78 16.83
CA ARG A 6 25.07 -10.40 15.58
C ARG A 6 24.16 -10.47 14.35
N ASN A 7 23.07 -11.24 14.38
CA ASN A 7 22.13 -11.34 13.26
C ASN A 7 21.17 -10.15 13.15
N GLU A 8 21.15 -9.28 14.17
CA GLU A 8 20.38 -8.02 14.17
C GLU A 8 21.22 -6.80 13.72
N GLN A 9 22.51 -6.99 13.38
CA GLN A 9 23.27 -5.91 12.74
C GLN A 9 22.69 -5.66 11.35
N SER A 10 22.20 -4.43 11.13
CA SER A 10 21.68 -3.97 9.85
C SER A 10 22.60 -4.43 8.71
N SER A 11 22.00 -4.87 7.60
CA SER A 11 22.76 -5.23 6.37
C SER A 11 23.72 -4.11 5.95
N GLU A 12 23.38 -2.88 6.30
CA GLU A 12 24.19 -1.67 6.12
C GLU A 12 25.48 -1.69 6.95
N THR A 13 25.44 -2.17 8.19
CA THR A 13 26.62 -2.34 9.04
C THR A 13 27.59 -3.35 8.42
N HIS A 14 27.06 -4.47 7.91
CA HIS A 14 27.88 -5.47 7.22
C HIS A 14 28.47 -4.94 5.91
N LEU A 15 27.70 -4.20 5.11
CA LEU A 15 28.19 -3.52 3.92
C LEU A 15 29.32 -2.53 4.24
N ASN A 16 29.18 -1.76 5.32
CA ASN A 16 30.20 -0.80 5.75
C ASN A 16 31.50 -1.49 6.20
N VAL A 17 31.40 -2.62 6.92
CA VAL A 17 32.57 -3.41 7.33
C VAL A 17 33.28 -4.02 6.12
N VAL A 18 32.55 -4.62 5.19
CA VAL A 18 33.13 -5.23 3.97
C VAL A 18 33.77 -4.16 3.08
N ARG A 19 33.10 -3.01 2.87
CA ARG A 19 33.67 -1.86 2.16
C ARG A 19 34.98 -1.38 2.79
N ARG A 20 35.01 -1.28 4.12
CA ARG A 20 36.23 -0.91 4.86
C ARG A 20 37.33 -1.95 4.64
N HIS A 21 37.01 -3.24 4.63
CA HIS A 21 37.97 -4.31 4.43
C HIS A 21 38.56 -4.29 3.01
N ILE A 22 37.71 -4.18 1.97
CA ILE A 22 38.14 -4.03 0.58
C ILE A 22 39.11 -2.84 0.44
N ARG A 23 38.75 -1.69 1.02
CA ARG A 23 39.61 -0.49 1.01
C ARG A 23 40.96 -0.74 1.69
N LEU A 24 40.98 -1.39 2.85
CA LEU A 24 42.22 -1.67 3.58
C LEU A 24 43.12 -2.65 2.81
N CYS A 25 42.55 -3.69 2.18
CA CYS A 25 43.29 -4.62 1.34
C CYS A 25 43.89 -3.93 0.11
N GLY A 26 43.16 -3.00 -0.53
CA GLY A 26 43.68 -2.23 -1.67
C GLY A 26 44.79 -1.24 -1.32
N LEU A 27 45.00 -0.91 -0.04
CA LEU A 27 46.11 -0.06 0.42
C LEU A 27 47.40 -0.85 0.65
N GLN A 28 47.36 -2.18 0.71
CA GLN A 28 48.52 -3.03 0.98
C GLN A 28 49.03 -3.68 -0.32
N LYS A 29 50.33 -3.57 -0.58
CA LYS A 29 50.97 -4.16 -1.77
C LYS A 29 50.83 -5.69 -1.77
N GLY A 30 50.34 -6.27 -2.87
CA GLY A 30 50.24 -7.72 -3.07
C GLY A 30 48.93 -8.36 -2.63
N HIS A 31 47.96 -7.59 -2.13
CA HIS A 31 46.65 -8.11 -1.67
C HIS A 31 45.50 -7.91 -2.69
N ASP A 32 45.81 -7.56 -3.94
CA ASP A 32 44.82 -7.33 -5.00
C ASP A 32 43.97 -8.58 -5.30
N SER A 33 44.54 -9.78 -5.10
CA SER A 33 43.82 -11.05 -5.25
C SER A 33 42.69 -11.23 -4.23
N LEU A 34 42.85 -10.70 -3.01
CA LEU A 34 41.81 -10.72 -1.98
C LEU A 34 40.68 -9.75 -2.32
N VAL A 35 41.01 -8.56 -2.83
CA VAL A 35 40.02 -7.60 -3.32
C VAL A 35 39.21 -8.22 -4.46
N ALA A 36 39.88 -8.83 -5.45
CA ALA A 36 39.22 -9.49 -6.58
C ALA A 36 38.31 -10.65 -6.15
N ALA A 37 38.64 -11.38 -5.08
CA ALA A 37 37.82 -12.45 -4.55
C ALA A 37 36.58 -11.96 -3.77
N ILE A 38 36.69 -10.84 -3.05
CA ILE A 38 35.64 -10.31 -2.17
C ILE A 38 34.65 -9.41 -2.92
N GLN A 39 35.13 -8.68 -3.94
CA GLN A 39 34.34 -7.69 -4.68
C GLN A 39 33.02 -8.24 -5.25
N PRO A 40 32.96 -9.41 -5.92
CA PRO A 40 31.71 -9.92 -6.48
C PRO A 40 30.64 -10.23 -5.43
N ALA A 41 31.05 -10.75 -4.27
CA ALA A 41 30.15 -11.04 -3.17
C ALA A 41 29.63 -9.76 -2.49
N TYR A 42 30.46 -8.72 -2.43
CA TYR A 42 30.06 -7.40 -1.94
C TYR A 42 29.06 -6.72 -2.88
N ASP A 43 29.28 -6.78 -4.20
CA ASP A 43 28.38 -6.20 -5.19
C ASP A 43 27.01 -6.89 -5.21
N ASP A 44 26.98 -8.24 -5.16
CA ASP A 44 25.73 -9.02 -5.02
C ASP A 44 24.99 -8.69 -3.71
N LEU A 45 25.72 -8.47 -2.61
CA LEU A 45 25.11 -8.06 -1.34
C LEU A 45 24.51 -6.65 -1.42
N ILE A 46 25.18 -5.68 -2.06
CA ILE A 46 24.65 -4.34 -2.29
C ILE A 46 23.37 -4.41 -3.12
N GLU A 47 23.39 -5.17 -4.21
CA GLU A 47 22.26 -5.26 -5.13
C GLU A 47 21.03 -5.87 -4.42
N ARG A 48 21.25 -6.93 -3.63
CA ARG A 48 20.20 -7.52 -2.78
C ARG A 48 19.68 -6.54 -1.74
N HIS A 49 20.57 -5.81 -1.08
CA HIS A 49 20.18 -4.82 -0.08
C HIS A 49 19.31 -3.72 -0.71
N LYS A 50 19.76 -3.10 -1.81
CA LYS A 50 19.00 -2.11 -2.58
C LYS A 50 17.64 -2.65 -3.03
N SER A 51 17.60 -3.88 -3.54
CA SER A 51 16.34 -4.49 -3.97
C SER A 51 15.36 -4.72 -2.82
N THR A 52 15.87 -4.96 -1.61
CA THR A 52 15.06 -5.18 -0.41
C THR A 52 14.52 -3.86 0.13
N THR A 53 15.35 -2.82 0.20
CA THR A 53 14.94 -1.48 0.63
C THR A 53 13.91 -0.90 -0.32
N LEU A 54 14.11 -1.02 -1.64
CA LEU A 54 13.13 -0.56 -2.63
C LEU A 54 11.78 -1.26 -2.50
N LYS A 55 11.76 -2.58 -2.24
CA LYS A 55 10.51 -3.32 -2.01
C LYS A 55 9.81 -2.91 -0.71
N ALA A 56 10.58 -2.56 0.32
CA ALA A 56 10.01 -2.05 1.57
C ALA A 56 9.36 -0.68 1.33
N GLN A 57 10.08 0.24 0.67
CA GLN A 57 9.56 1.56 0.28
C GLN A 57 8.30 1.44 -0.58
N GLN A 58 8.31 0.62 -1.63
CA GLN A 58 7.14 0.39 -2.47
C GLN A 58 5.92 -0.14 -1.70
N ARG A 59 6.14 -0.90 -0.62
CA ARG A 59 5.06 -1.38 0.24
C ARG A 59 4.51 -0.26 1.13
N GLU A 60 5.38 0.57 1.67
CA GLU A 60 5.01 1.76 2.46
C GLU A 60 4.25 2.75 1.58
N ASP A 61 4.76 3.09 0.40
CA ASP A 61 4.09 3.97 -0.58
C ASP A 61 2.70 3.46 -0.96
N ALA A 62 2.56 2.14 -1.16
CA ALA A 62 1.27 1.52 -1.46
C ALA A 62 0.29 1.56 -0.28
N LEU A 63 0.78 1.44 0.96
CA LEU A 63 -0.03 1.58 2.16
C LEU A 63 -0.51 3.03 2.34
N ASP A 64 0.38 4.00 2.14
CA ASP A 64 0.06 5.43 2.24
C ASP A 64 -0.98 5.83 1.18
N SER A 65 -0.86 5.27 -0.03
CA SER A 65 -1.85 5.46 -1.09
C SER A 65 -3.24 4.94 -0.69
N ILE A 66 -3.32 3.78 -0.05
CA ILE A 66 -4.59 3.26 0.47
C ILE A 66 -5.15 4.19 1.55
N ILE A 67 -4.33 4.63 2.51
CA ILE A 67 -4.77 5.51 3.60
C ILE A 67 -5.32 6.83 3.06
N LEU A 68 -4.65 7.41 2.07
CA LEU A 68 -5.12 8.64 1.42
C LEU A 68 -6.47 8.43 0.74
N LEU A 69 -6.58 7.38 -0.10
CA LEU A 69 -7.81 7.10 -0.85
C LEU A 69 -8.98 6.73 0.06
N ASP A 70 -8.74 6.03 1.15
CA ASP A 70 -9.69 5.75 2.25
C ASP A 70 -10.26 7.07 2.81
N SER A 71 -9.37 8.00 3.17
CA SER A 71 -9.79 9.32 3.68
C SER A 71 -10.55 10.16 2.66
N ASP A 72 -10.21 10.05 1.38
CA ASP A 72 -10.92 10.73 0.29
C ASP A 72 -12.31 10.16 0.05
N LEU A 73 -12.48 8.87 0.30
CA LEU A 73 -13.72 8.12 0.17
C LEU A 73 -14.65 8.45 1.35
N ASP A 74 -14.13 8.46 2.58
CA ASP A 74 -14.80 8.98 3.77
C ASP A 74 -15.33 10.41 3.58
N ASN A 75 -14.48 11.30 3.05
CA ASN A 75 -14.85 12.68 2.77
C ASN A 75 -15.96 12.77 1.72
N ALA A 76 -15.90 11.95 0.66
CA ALA A 76 -16.94 11.93 -0.36
C ALA A 76 -18.28 11.44 0.20
N VAL A 77 -18.28 10.43 1.08
CA VAL A 77 -19.49 9.97 1.78
C VAL A 77 -20.05 11.08 2.68
N ARG A 78 -19.19 11.81 3.41
CA ARG A 78 -19.61 12.96 4.23
C ARG A 78 -20.26 14.05 3.38
N THR A 79 -19.64 14.42 2.26
CA THR A 79 -20.20 15.40 1.32
C THR A 79 -21.53 14.92 0.73
N ALA A 80 -21.65 13.64 0.38
CA ALA A 80 -22.91 13.07 -0.10
C ALA A 80 -24.01 13.17 0.97
N PHE A 81 -23.69 12.83 2.22
CA PHE A 81 -24.63 12.94 3.35
C PHE A 81 -25.09 14.39 3.57
N GLU A 82 -24.16 15.35 3.54
CA GLU A 82 -24.47 16.78 3.67
C GLU A 82 -25.38 17.28 2.55
N LYS A 83 -25.12 16.89 1.30
CA LYS A 83 -25.98 17.23 0.16
C LYS A 83 -27.38 16.62 0.26
N CYS A 84 -27.49 15.38 0.74
CA CYS A 84 -28.79 14.76 1.02
C CYS A 84 -29.56 15.53 2.10
N LYS A 85 -28.87 15.91 3.18
CA LYS A 85 -29.47 16.71 4.27
C LYS A 85 -29.89 18.10 3.81
N GLN A 86 -29.13 18.72 2.91
CA GLN A 86 -29.49 20.00 2.30
C GLN A 86 -30.74 19.85 1.43
N TYR A 87 -30.78 18.83 0.57
CA TYR A 87 -31.95 18.55 -0.26
C TYR A 87 -33.22 18.32 0.56
N ASP A 88 -33.15 17.54 1.64
CA ASP A 88 -34.29 17.28 2.52
C ASP A 88 -34.80 18.56 3.23
N ARG A 89 -33.91 19.52 3.51
CA ARG A 89 -34.30 20.83 4.07
C ARG A 89 -35.03 21.69 3.04
N GLU A 90 -34.58 21.65 1.80
CA GLU A 90 -35.16 22.39 0.68
C GLU A 90 -36.47 21.74 0.18
N ASN A 91 -36.63 20.41 0.33
CA ASN A 91 -37.74 19.61 -0.18
C ASN A 91 -38.37 18.75 0.92
N GLN A 92 -39.11 19.38 1.83
CA GLN A 92 -39.70 18.71 3.01
C GLN A 92 -40.70 17.58 2.68
N GLY A 93 -41.23 17.52 1.45
CA GLY A 93 -42.22 16.53 1.04
C GLY A 93 -41.63 15.19 0.56
N GLN A 94 -40.34 15.12 0.26
CA GLN A 94 -39.68 13.92 -0.29
C GLN A 94 -38.28 13.74 0.29
N PRO A 95 -38.16 13.32 1.57
CA PRO A 95 -36.87 13.09 2.18
C PRO A 95 -36.16 11.90 1.54
N VAL A 96 -34.94 12.10 1.07
CA VAL A 96 -34.10 11.08 0.44
C VAL A 96 -33.04 10.53 1.39
N ILE A 97 -32.76 11.18 2.52
CA ILE A 97 -31.68 10.77 3.43
C ILE A 97 -31.88 9.34 3.95
N ASN A 98 -33.11 8.95 4.30
CA ASN A 98 -33.41 7.61 4.82
C ASN A 98 -33.34 6.52 3.75
N ASN A 99 -33.57 6.89 2.47
CA ASN A 99 -33.46 5.96 1.36
C ASN A 99 -32.00 5.67 1.01
N ILE A 100 -31.14 6.69 1.07
CA ILE A 100 -29.71 6.58 0.75
C ILE A 100 -28.92 6.03 1.95
N PHE A 101 -29.21 6.56 3.15
CA PHE A 101 -28.60 6.21 4.43
C PHE A 101 -29.66 5.62 5.38
N PRO A 102 -29.93 4.30 5.33
CA PRO A 102 -30.98 3.67 6.13
C PRO A 102 -30.72 3.73 7.64
N GLU A 103 -29.46 3.85 8.07
CA GLU A 103 -29.10 4.06 9.47
C GLU A 103 -29.10 5.55 9.90
N GLY A 104 -29.42 6.46 8.97
CA GLY A 104 -29.46 7.90 9.19
C GLY A 104 -28.10 8.54 9.49
N LYS A 105 -27.00 7.79 9.40
CA LYS A 105 -25.63 8.22 9.75
C LYS A 105 -24.65 7.77 8.69
N PHE A 106 -23.69 8.63 8.35
CA PHE A 106 -22.56 8.25 7.49
C PHE A 106 -21.53 7.37 8.22
N SER A 107 -21.46 7.43 9.55
CA SER A 107 -20.49 6.68 10.36
C SER A 107 -20.59 5.17 10.19
N ALA A 108 -21.76 4.65 9.83
CA ALA A 108 -21.97 3.23 9.55
C ALA A 108 -21.18 2.73 8.33
N ILE A 109 -20.82 3.64 7.43
CA ILE A 109 -20.08 3.36 6.20
C ILE A 109 -18.58 3.57 6.43
N THR A 110 -18.21 4.69 7.05
CA THR A 110 -16.81 5.08 7.31
C THR A 110 -16.14 4.28 8.43
N SER A 111 -16.91 3.56 9.27
CA SER A 111 -16.35 2.71 10.34
C SER A 111 -16.03 1.29 9.88
N VAL A 112 -16.35 0.96 8.61
CA VAL A 112 -16.09 -0.35 8.03
C VAL A 112 -14.59 -0.49 7.75
N SER A 113 -14.08 -1.73 7.73
CA SER A 113 -12.69 -1.96 7.33
C SER A 113 -12.42 -1.42 5.91
N ARG A 114 -11.28 -0.78 5.70
CA ARG A 114 -10.80 -0.25 4.41
C ARG A 114 -10.99 -1.17 3.21
N ASN A 115 -10.85 -2.48 3.42
CA ASN A 115 -11.03 -3.49 2.36
C ASN A 115 -12.48 -3.69 1.91
N LYS A 116 -13.45 -3.37 2.76
CA LYS A 116 -14.89 -3.57 2.53
C LYS A 116 -15.64 -2.26 2.30
N GLU A 117 -15.07 -1.13 2.72
CA GLU A 117 -15.67 0.18 2.53
C GLU A 117 -16.01 0.49 1.06
N PRO A 118 -15.16 0.19 0.05
CA PRO A 118 -15.49 0.43 -1.35
C PRO A 118 -16.80 -0.26 -1.78
N ASP A 119 -17.07 -1.47 -1.28
CA ASP A 119 -18.31 -2.21 -1.60
C ASP A 119 -19.55 -1.57 -0.97
N VAL A 120 -19.39 -0.96 0.22
CA VAL A 120 -20.50 -0.25 0.90
C VAL A 120 -20.79 1.07 0.19
N VAL A 121 -19.76 1.78 -0.25
CA VAL A 121 -19.92 3.05 -0.97
C VAL A 121 -20.41 2.86 -2.39
N GLU A 122 -20.07 1.76 -3.05
CA GLU A 122 -20.70 1.38 -4.31
C GLU A 122 -22.20 1.18 -4.16
N LYS A 123 -22.66 0.51 -3.09
CA LYS A 123 -24.10 0.39 -2.79
C LYS A 123 -24.75 1.75 -2.55
N LEU A 124 -24.03 2.70 -1.94
CA LEU A 124 -24.51 4.05 -1.76
C LEU A 124 -24.67 4.78 -3.10
N ALA A 125 -23.69 4.65 -4.00
CA ALA A 125 -23.79 5.18 -5.36
C ALA A 125 -24.99 4.60 -6.12
N LEU A 126 -25.23 3.28 -6.03
CA LEU A 126 -26.40 2.63 -6.64
C LEU A 126 -27.74 3.15 -6.06
N ARG A 127 -27.80 3.45 -4.75
CA ARG A 127 -28.99 4.07 -4.15
C ARG A 127 -29.23 5.48 -4.69
N ILE A 128 -28.18 6.27 -4.88
CA ILE A 128 -28.29 7.60 -5.48
C ILE A 128 -28.80 7.49 -6.93
N GLU A 129 -28.31 6.52 -7.71
CA GLU A 129 -28.80 6.28 -9.07
C GLU A 129 -30.27 5.85 -9.10
N SER A 130 -30.72 5.11 -8.09
CA SER A 130 -32.12 4.68 -7.99
C SER A 130 -33.13 5.82 -7.81
N LEU A 131 -32.67 7.03 -7.46
CA LEU A 131 -33.51 8.24 -7.40
C LEU A 131 -33.88 8.78 -8.78
N GLY A 132 -33.20 8.31 -9.83
CA GLY A 132 -33.43 8.71 -11.22
C GLY A 132 -32.39 9.70 -11.74
N ASN A 133 -32.21 9.69 -13.06
CA ASN A 133 -31.15 10.43 -13.75
C ASN A 133 -31.36 11.95 -13.74
N GLU A 134 -32.58 12.40 -13.48
CA GLU A 134 -32.93 13.83 -13.37
C GLU A 134 -32.76 14.37 -11.95
N HIS A 135 -32.44 13.51 -10.97
CA HIS A 135 -32.31 13.93 -9.58
C HIS A 135 -31.05 14.80 -9.39
N PRO A 136 -31.10 15.93 -8.65
CA PRO A 136 -29.94 16.82 -8.43
C PRO A 136 -28.71 16.13 -7.82
N LEU A 137 -28.92 15.01 -7.12
CA LEU A 137 -27.87 14.22 -6.49
C LEU A 137 -27.22 13.19 -7.43
N TYR A 138 -27.78 12.95 -8.61
CA TYR A 138 -27.32 11.90 -9.54
C TYR A 138 -25.83 12.03 -9.88
N GLY A 139 -25.33 13.26 -10.06
CA GLY A 139 -23.91 13.51 -10.34
C GLY A 139 -22.94 13.00 -9.26
N LEU A 140 -23.40 12.84 -8.02
CA LEU A 140 -22.58 12.29 -6.93
C LEU A 140 -22.29 10.80 -7.11
N ALA A 141 -23.19 10.05 -7.75
CA ALA A 141 -23.00 8.62 -7.94
C ALA A 141 -21.77 8.32 -8.80
N ALA A 142 -21.54 9.11 -9.85
CA ALA A 142 -20.37 8.98 -10.71
C ALA A 142 -19.06 9.26 -9.96
N GLU A 143 -19.03 10.34 -9.16
CA GLU A 143 -17.86 10.69 -8.35
C GLU A 143 -17.53 9.58 -7.34
N LEU A 144 -18.55 9.04 -6.65
CA LEU A 144 -18.37 7.96 -5.69
C LEU A 144 -17.85 6.68 -6.35
N LYS A 145 -18.38 6.30 -7.52
CA LYS A 145 -17.90 5.14 -8.28
C LYS A 145 -16.43 5.28 -8.68
N GLN A 146 -16.02 6.46 -9.14
CA GLN A 146 -14.63 6.73 -9.49
C GLN A 146 -13.69 6.56 -8.28
N LYS A 147 -14.09 7.06 -7.10
CA LYS A 147 -13.29 6.88 -5.88
C LYS A 147 -13.26 5.43 -5.38
N VAL A 148 -14.36 4.69 -5.53
CA VAL A 148 -14.44 3.25 -5.24
C VAL A 148 -13.46 2.46 -6.11
N GLU A 149 -13.41 2.74 -7.42
CA GLU A 149 -12.47 2.10 -8.33
C GLU A 149 -11.02 2.40 -7.97
N ALA A 150 -10.70 3.66 -7.65
CA ALA A 150 -9.36 4.06 -7.23
C ALA A 150 -8.93 3.32 -5.95
N SER A 151 -9.81 3.22 -4.95
CA SER A 151 -9.55 2.48 -3.71
C SER A 151 -9.34 0.97 -3.96
N ARG A 152 -10.19 0.35 -4.79
CA ARG A 152 -10.02 -1.07 -5.20
C ARG A 152 -8.69 -1.32 -5.91
N GLN A 153 -8.28 -0.41 -6.81
CA GLN A 153 -6.99 -0.51 -7.50
C GLN A 153 -5.81 -0.40 -6.52
N ALA A 154 -5.86 0.53 -5.56
CA ALA A 154 -4.82 0.66 -4.55
C ALA A 154 -4.69 -0.58 -3.66
N ILE A 155 -5.82 -1.17 -3.24
CA ILE A 155 -5.85 -2.44 -2.51
C ILE A 155 -5.22 -3.56 -3.35
N ALA A 156 -5.59 -3.67 -4.63
CA ALA A 156 -5.02 -4.67 -5.54
C ALA A 156 -3.51 -4.50 -5.71
N ASN A 157 -3.02 -3.26 -5.86
CA ASN A 157 -1.60 -2.95 -5.98
C ASN A 157 -0.79 -3.37 -4.74
N LEU A 158 -1.35 -3.19 -3.54
CA LEU A 158 -0.73 -3.68 -2.31
C LEU A 158 -0.69 -5.22 -2.26
N TYR A 159 -1.74 -5.92 -2.69
CA TYR A 159 -1.69 -7.38 -2.77
C TYR A 159 -0.63 -7.87 -3.77
N LEU A 160 -0.46 -7.18 -4.90
CA LEU A 160 0.59 -7.49 -5.88
C LEU A 160 1.99 -7.25 -5.30
N SER A 161 2.21 -6.17 -4.55
CA SER A 161 3.52 -5.91 -3.93
C SER A 161 3.87 -6.96 -2.86
N ILE A 162 2.88 -7.41 -2.08
CA ILE A 162 3.06 -8.47 -1.07
C ILE A 162 3.30 -9.84 -1.72
N THR A 163 2.55 -10.22 -2.75
CA THR A 163 2.71 -11.53 -3.40
C THR A 163 4.03 -11.68 -4.15
N ASN A 164 4.52 -10.59 -4.77
CA ASN A 164 5.83 -10.56 -5.44
C ASN A 164 7.01 -10.69 -4.46
N THR A 165 6.85 -10.28 -3.19
CA THR A 165 7.90 -10.45 -2.18
C THR A 165 8.02 -11.89 -1.64
N ARG A 166 6.94 -12.69 -1.70
CA ARG A 166 6.92 -14.08 -1.19
C ARG A 166 7.59 -15.12 -2.11
N LYS A 167 7.77 -14.86 -3.41
CA LYS A 167 8.47 -15.77 -4.33
C LYS A 167 10.00 -15.75 -4.10
N ARG A 168 10.46 -16.25 -2.96
CA ARG A 168 11.88 -16.58 -2.75
C ARG A 168 12.23 -17.84 -3.54
N LYS A 169 13.14 -17.73 -4.52
CA LYS A 169 13.68 -18.87 -5.30
C LYS A 169 14.23 -19.95 -4.34
N PRO A 170 13.97 -21.25 -4.59
CA PRO A 170 14.57 -22.31 -3.80
C PRO A 170 16.10 -22.22 -3.89
N LYS A 171 16.75 -22.24 -2.72
CA LYS A 171 18.21 -22.19 -2.57
C LYS A 171 18.80 -23.44 -3.25
N LYS A 172 19.38 -23.30 -4.45
CA LYS A 172 20.18 -24.36 -5.08
C LYS A 172 21.32 -24.70 -4.13
N ARG A 173 21.24 -25.84 -3.45
CA ARG A 173 22.37 -26.40 -2.68
C ARG A 173 23.40 -26.86 -3.71
N SER A 174 24.59 -26.29 -3.69
CA SER A 174 25.72 -26.76 -4.48
C SER A 174 26.05 -28.21 -4.05
N PRO A 175 26.35 -29.11 -5.00
CA PRO A 175 26.70 -30.49 -4.69
C PRO A 175 28.06 -30.51 -3.98
N SER A 176 28.12 -31.19 -2.83
CA SER A 176 29.37 -31.42 -2.11
C SER A 176 30.28 -32.29 -2.98
N LEU A 177 31.41 -31.74 -3.40
CA LEU A 177 32.51 -32.51 -3.98
C LEU A 177 33.03 -33.50 -2.93
N ARG A 178 32.94 -34.79 -3.25
CA ARG A 178 33.70 -35.87 -2.61
C ARG A 178 34.84 -36.24 -3.53
#